data_AF-D7EJ51-F1
#
_entry.id   AF-D7EJ51-F1
#
_cell.length_a   1.000
_cell.length_b   1.000
_cell.length_c   1.000
_cell.angle_alpha   90.00
_cell.angle_beta   90.00
_cell.angle_gamma   90.00
#
_symmetry.space_group_name_H-M   'P 1'
#
loop_
_entity.id
_entity.type
_entity.pdbx_description
1 polymer ?
#
loop_
_entity_poly.entity_id
_entity_poly.type
_entity_poly.pdbx_seq_one_letter_code
_entity_poly.pdbx_strand_id
1 'polypeptide(L)'
;MDNKPITRLQLHNIMMEFSHNSLDIRKKQVLDFLKERFCTNGDEEAIEALVSFTRNSFFAPYFRNWQNVDRNNNRFLKKYDFWLREEIKFPDLALRAVPSTSCGASTSKARGSPSKDFEESSTVIKRRKTEILRKENLLQNYHLPPQ
;
A
#
# COMPACT_ATOMS: atom_id res chain seq x y z
N MET A 1 -7.84 6.31 7.20
CA MET A 1 -6.97 5.60 8.16
C MET A 1 -5.67 6.37 8.24
N ASP A 2 -5.23 6.76 9.43
CA ASP A 2 -3.94 7.45 9.57
C ASP A 2 -2.82 6.54 9.07
N ASN A 3 -2.06 7.01 8.08
CA ASN A 3 -0.93 6.31 7.51
C ASN A 3 0.30 6.40 8.45
N LYS A 4 0.08 6.08 9.73
CA LYS A 4 1.16 6.07 10.72
C LYS A 4 2.17 4.99 10.34
N PRO A 5 3.47 5.32 10.42
CA PRO A 5 4.54 4.38 10.12
C PRO A 5 4.47 3.18 11.06
N ILE A 6 4.77 2.00 10.53
CA ILE A 6 4.81 0.76 11.32
C ILE A 6 6.19 0.66 11.97
N THR A 7 6.22 0.63 13.29
CA THR A 7 7.48 0.49 14.06
C THR A 7 7.69 -0.95 14.51
N ARG A 8 8.95 -1.32 14.77
CA ARG A 8 9.26 -2.65 15.34
C ARG A 8 8.67 -2.84 16.72
N LEU A 9 8.48 -1.77 17.48
CA LEU A 9 7.81 -1.78 18.78
C LEU A 9 6.36 -2.24 18.68
N GLN A 10 5.62 -1.79 17.65
CA GLN A 10 4.24 -2.26 17.43
C GLN A 10 4.20 -3.77 17.19
N LEU A 11 5.10 -4.29 16.35
CA LEU A 11 5.17 -5.72 16.08
C LEU A 11 5.60 -6.52 17.33
N HIS A 12 6.51 -5.98 18.14
CA HIS A 12 6.88 -6.56 19.42
C HIS A 12 5.69 -6.64 20.38
N ASN A 13 4.89 -5.58 20.49
CA ASN A 13 3.72 -5.59 21.36
C ASN A 13 2.73 -6.69 20.97
N ILE A 14 2.46 -6.86 19.67
CA ILE A 14 1.62 -7.97 19.16
C ILE A 14 2.23 -9.33 19.56
N MET A 15 3.55 -9.51 19.40
CA MET A 15 4.24 -10.74 19.80
C MET A 15 4.15 -11.04 21.30
N MET A 16 3.99 -10.00 22.14
CA MET A 16 3.94 -10.12 23.59
C MET A 16 2.51 -10.24 24.14
N GLU A 17 1.53 -9.60 23.51
CA GLU A 17 0.11 -9.69 23.86
C GLU A 17 -0.37 -11.16 23.89
N PHE A 18 0.16 -11.96 22.97
CA PHE A 18 -0.16 -13.38 22.83
C PHE A 18 0.97 -14.29 23.31
N SER A 19 1.72 -13.91 24.34
CA SER A 19 2.90 -14.67 24.81
C SER A 19 2.61 -16.12 25.21
N HIS A 20 1.36 -16.44 25.56
CA HIS A 20 0.89 -17.78 25.89
C HIS A 20 0.70 -18.68 24.65
N ASN A 21 0.59 -18.09 23.46
CA ASN A 21 0.43 -18.82 22.22
C ASN A 21 1.76 -19.40 21.72
N SER A 22 1.66 -20.44 20.89
CA SER A 22 2.82 -20.99 20.21
C SER A 22 3.51 -19.91 19.36
N LEU A 23 4.82 -20.10 19.14
CA LEU A 23 5.61 -19.16 18.36
C LEU A 23 5.02 -18.92 16.95
N ASP A 24 4.50 -19.97 16.33
CA ASP A 24 3.97 -19.91 14.97
C ASP A 24 2.63 -19.15 14.93
N ILE A 25 1.79 -19.31 15.95
CA ILE A 25 0.56 -18.51 16.09
C ILE A 25 0.90 -17.03 16.24
N ARG A 26 1.89 -16.68 17.07
CA ARG A 26 2.30 -15.28 17.25
C ARG A 26 2.85 -14.65 15.97
N LYS A 27 3.69 -15.37 15.22
CA LYS A 27 4.16 -14.93 13.90
C LYS A 27 3.01 -14.72 12.94
N LYS A 28 2.05 -15.64 12.94
CA LYS A 28 0.83 -15.54 12.12
C LYS A 28 0.04 -14.26 12.47
N GLN A 29 -0.15 -13.96 13.75
CA GLN A 29 -0.85 -12.75 14.18
C GLN A 29 -0.17 -11.45 13.72
N VAL A 30 1.16 -11.40 13.79
CA VAL A 30 1.93 -10.28 13.22
C VAL A 30 1.70 -10.15 11.72
N LEU A 31 1.72 -11.27 10.98
CA LEU A 31 1.50 -11.27 9.54
C LEU A 31 0.06 -10.87 9.19
N ASP A 32 -0.93 -11.36 9.93
CA ASP A 32 -2.34 -11.03 9.71
C ASP A 32 -2.60 -9.53 9.96
N PHE A 33 -1.99 -8.96 11.01
CA PHE A 33 -1.99 -7.50 11.23
C PHE A 33 -1.41 -6.73 10.03
N LEU A 34 -0.26 -7.18 9.51
CA LEU A 34 0.36 -6.52 8.36
C LEU A 34 -0.47 -6.66 7.08
N LYS A 35 -1.09 -7.82 6.83
CA LYS A 35 -1.97 -8.05 5.68
C LYS A 35 -3.19 -7.14 5.72
N GLU A 36 -3.81 -7.00 6.89
CA GLU A 36 -4.93 -6.08 7.09
C GLU A 36 -4.47 -4.62 6.86
N ARG A 37 -3.33 -4.26 7.42
CA ARG A 37 -2.76 -2.90 7.34
C ARG A 37 -2.43 -2.49 5.91
N PHE A 38 -1.91 -3.40 5.10
CA PHE A 38 -1.56 -3.15 3.70
C PHE A 38 -2.67 -3.52 2.72
N CYS A 39 -3.80 -4.04 3.20
CA CYS A 39 -4.92 -4.51 2.38
C CYS A 39 -4.52 -5.56 1.32
N THR A 40 -3.49 -6.38 1.58
CA THR A 40 -2.98 -7.39 0.63
C THR A 40 -3.87 -8.64 0.55
N ASN A 41 -5.15 -8.54 0.89
CA ASN A 41 -6.05 -9.70 0.92
C ASN A 41 -6.33 -10.17 -0.51
N GLY A 42 -5.85 -11.38 -0.85
CA GLY A 42 -6.09 -12.02 -2.14
C GLY A 42 -5.01 -11.79 -3.21
N ASP A 43 -3.95 -11.02 -2.92
CA ASP A 43 -2.78 -10.90 -3.80
C ASP A 43 -1.66 -11.80 -3.26
N GLU A 44 -1.49 -12.98 -3.86
CA GLU A 44 -0.53 -14.00 -3.41
C GLU A 44 0.92 -13.51 -3.52
N GLU A 45 1.26 -12.75 -4.56
CA GLU A 45 2.61 -12.20 -4.76
C GLU A 45 2.94 -11.14 -3.69
N ALA A 46 1.99 -10.25 -3.41
CA ALA A 46 2.15 -9.25 -2.36
C ALA A 46 2.25 -9.89 -0.97
N ILE A 47 1.46 -10.94 -0.71
CA ILE A 47 1.53 -11.70 0.55
C ILE A 47 2.90 -12.39 0.68
N GLU A 48 3.38 -13.05 -0.36
CA GLU A 48 4.68 -13.74 -0.33
C GLU A 48 5.83 -12.75 -0.09
N ALA A 49 5.81 -11.61 -0.81
CA ALA A 49 6.79 -10.55 -0.62
C ALA A 49 6.75 -9.99 0.82
N LEU A 50 5.56 -9.77 1.37
CA LEU A 50 5.37 -9.31 2.74
C LEU A 50 5.90 -10.33 3.76
N VAL A 51 5.61 -11.61 3.59
CA VAL A 51 6.07 -12.69 4.47
C VAL A 51 7.60 -12.80 4.43
N SER A 52 8.17 -12.87 3.22
CA SER A 52 9.62 -12.97 3.01
C SER A 52 10.35 -11.77 3.61
N PHE A 53 9.84 -10.56 3.35
CA PHE A 53 10.41 -9.35 3.90
C PHE A 53 10.33 -9.33 5.43
N THR A 54 9.16 -9.58 6.02
CA THR A 54 8.95 -9.56 7.48
C THR A 54 9.84 -10.59 8.17
N ARG A 55 10.04 -11.76 7.55
CA ARG A 55 10.95 -12.80 8.04
C ARG A 55 12.39 -12.29 8.19
N ASN A 56 12.88 -11.59 7.17
CA ASN A 56 14.27 -11.13 7.12
C ASN A 56 14.52 -9.82 7.88
N SER A 57 13.56 -8.89 7.84
CA SER A 57 13.70 -7.54 8.40
C SER A 57 13.29 -7.44 9.86
N PHE A 58 12.36 -8.30 10.31
CA PHE A 58 11.84 -8.29 11.67
C PHE A 58 12.11 -9.60 12.40
N PHE A 59 11.55 -10.74 11.96
CA PHE A 59 11.59 -11.97 12.76
C PHE A 59 13.01 -12.47 13.05
N ALA A 60 13.86 -12.61 12.04
CA ALA A 60 15.22 -13.10 12.25
C ALA A 60 16.04 -12.19 13.18
N PRO A 61 16.12 -10.86 12.97
CA PRO A 61 16.77 -9.94 13.91
C PRO A 61 16.11 -9.95 15.30
N TYR A 62 14.78 -9.99 15.36
CA TYR A 62 14.02 -10.00 16.61
C TYR A 62 14.39 -11.19 17.48
N PHE A 63 14.34 -12.41 16.94
CA PHE A 63 14.62 -13.61 17.73
C PHE A 63 16.08 -13.70 18.15
N ARG A 64 17.02 -13.27 17.30
CA ARG A 64 18.43 -13.15 17.67
C ARG A 64 18.61 -12.19 18.84
N ASN A 65 18.02 -11.00 18.75
CA ASN A 65 18.10 -9.99 19.81
C ASN A 65 17.38 -10.46 21.10
N TRP A 66 16.27 -11.18 20.96
CA TRP A 66 15.47 -11.72 22.06
C TRP A 66 16.24 -12.79 22.83
N GLN A 67 16.97 -13.66 22.12
CA GLN A 67 17.87 -14.66 22.73
C GLN A 67 19.04 -14.00 23.47
N ASN A 68 19.62 -12.92 22.94
CA ASN A 68 20.74 -12.19 23.54
C ASN A 68 20.43 -11.48 24.88
N VAL A 69 19.19 -11.51 25.33
CA VAL A 69 18.75 -10.94 26.62
C VAL A 69 17.96 -11.96 27.45
N ASP A 70 18.23 -13.25 27.22
CA ASP A 70 17.60 -14.36 27.93
C ASP A 70 16.07 -14.34 27.87
N ARG A 71 15.52 -13.82 26.77
CA ARG A 71 14.06 -13.70 26.55
C ARG A 71 13.35 -12.89 27.65
N ASN A 72 14.05 -11.96 28.29
CA ASN A 72 13.47 -11.10 29.31
C ASN A 72 12.96 -9.80 28.68
N ASN A 73 11.67 -9.51 28.86
CA ASN A 73 11.01 -8.37 28.22
C ASN A 73 11.62 -7.01 28.63
N ASN A 74 11.82 -6.79 29.93
CA ASN A 74 12.34 -5.53 30.43
C ASN A 74 13.77 -5.28 29.95
N ARG A 75 14.61 -6.33 29.93
CA ARG A 75 15.97 -6.25 29.38
C ARG A 75 15.95 -5.99 27.88
N PHE A 76 15.04 -6.61 27.15
CA PHE A 76 14.89 -6.42 25.70
C PHE A 76 14.49 -4.98 25.37
N LEU A 77 13.43 -4.47 25.99
CA LEU A 77 12.96 -3.10 25.80
C LEU A 77 14.06 -2.09 26.13
N LYS A 78 14.79 -2.28 27.24
CA LYS A 78 15.88 -1.37 27.63
C LYS A 78 17.08 -1.43 26.67
N LYS A 79 17.51 -2.62 26.26
CA LYS A 79 18.72 -2.80 25.44
C LYS A 79 18.50 -2.45 23.97
N TYR A 80 17.30 -2.70 23.44
CA TYR A 80 16.97 -2.54 22.02
C TYR A 80 15.93 -1.43 21.76
N ASP A 81 15.71 -0.49 22.70
CA ASP A 81 14.74 0.62 22.57
C ASP A 81 14.90 1.38 21.24
N PHE A 82 16.13 1.78 20.91
CA PHE A 82 16.43 2.49 19.67
C PHE A 82 16.01 1.69 18.44
N TRP A 83 16.39 0.41 18.38
CA TRP A 83 16.02 -0.48 17.27
C TRP A 83 14.51 -0.74 17.19
N LEU A 84 13.80 -0.74 18.32
CA LEU A 84 12.36 -0.92 18.39
C LEU A 84 11.59 0.30 17.87
N ARG A 85 12.09 1.51 18.10
CA ARG A 85 11.47 2.77 17.66
C ARG A 85 11.63 3.02 16.16
N GLU A 86 12.61 2.40 15.54
CA GLU A 86 12.82 2.52 14.09
C GLU A 86 11.62 1.99 13.28
N GLU A 87 11.29 2.73 12.23
CA GLU A 87 10.27 2.36 11.24
C GLU A 87 10.73 1.20 10.36
N ILE A 88 9.80 0.29 10.06
CA ILE A 88 10.01 -0.77 9.08
C ILE A 88 9.58 -0.25 7.70
N LYS A 89 10.55 -0.12 6.79
CA LYS A 89 10.30 0.26 5.40
C LYS A 89 9.93 -0.96 4.56
N PHE A 90 8.65 -1.17 4.32
CA PHE A 90 8.18 -2.28 3.48
C PHE A 90 8.41 -2.00 1.99
N PRO A 91 8.67 -3.02 1.17
CA PRO A 91 8.85 -2.86 -0.26
C PRO A 91 7.56 -2.40 -0.94
N ASP A 92 7.68 -1.58 -2.00
CA ASP A 92 6.54 -1.00 -2.74
C ASP A 92 5.56 -2.06 -3.25
N LEU A 93 6.03 -3.26 -3.57
CA LEU A 93 5.18 -4.38 -3.99
C LEU A 93 4.17 -4.79 -2.90
N ALA A 94 4.56 -4.72 -1.63
CA ALA A 94 3.66 -4.92 -0.49
C ALA A 94 2.77 -3.70 -0.20
N LEU A 95 3.13 -2.52 -0.72
CA LEU A 95 2.38 -1.27 -0.59
C LEU A 95 1.36 -1.04 -1.71
N ARG A 96 1.45 -1.78 -2.82
CA ARG A 96 0.55 -1.64 -3.99
C ARG A 96 -0.93 -1.78 -3.67
N ALA A 97 -1.26 -2.44 -2.55
CA ALA A 97 -2.64 -2.66 -2.12
C ALA A 97 -3.21 -1.52 -1.24
N VAL A 98 -2.43 -0.50 -0.87
CA VAL A 98 -2.99 0.73 -0.33
C VAL A 98 -3.44 1.58 -1.52
N PRO A 99 -4.76 1.77 -1.79
CA PRO A 99 -5.19 2.74 -2.76
C PRO A 99 -4.68 4.12 -2.29
N SER A 100 -3.64 4.62 -2.97
CA SER A 100 -3.08 5.95 -2.73
C SER A 100 -4.23 6.96 -2.69
N THR A 101 -4.40 7.59 -1.55
CA THR A 101 -5.24 8.79 -1.39
C THR A 101 -4.46 10.07 -1.71
N SER A 102 -3.21 9.97 -2.21
CA SER A 102 -2.52 11.11 -2.77
C SER A 102 -3.08 11.46 -4.14
N CYS A 103 -3.95 12.47 -4.16
CA CYS A 103 -4.29 13.24 -5.33
C CYS A 103 -3.01 13.67 -6.08
N GLY A 104 -2.89 13.22 -7.32
CA GLY A 104 -1.87 13.63 -8.28
C GLY A 104 -2.38 13.35 -9.70
N ALA A 105 -3.32 14.19 -10.14
CA ALA A 105 -3.88 14.36 -11.48
C ALA A 105 -3.42 13.41 -12.60
N SER A 106 -4.30 12.50 -13.02
CA SER A 106 -4.66 12.42 -14.44
C SER A 106 -5.92 11.58 -14.69
N THR A 107 -6.83 12.21 -15.43
CA THR A 107 -7.99 11.66 -16.16
C THR A 107 -9.09 10.94 -15.36
N SER A 108 -9.91 11.78 -14.70
CA SER A 108 -11.37 11.66 -14.61
C SER A 108 -12.02 10.34 -15.06
N LYS A 109 -12.03 9.32 -14.20
CA LYS A 109 -13.12 8.32 -14.20
C LYS A 109 -14.23 8.84 -13.30
N ALA A 110 -15.02 9.75 -13.86
CA ALA A 110 -16.28 10.15 -13.29
C ALA A 110 -17.14 8.90 -13.08
N ARG A 111 -17.62 8.71 -11.84
CA ARG A 111 -18.81 7.90 -11.58
C ARG A 111 -19.93 8.46 -12.46
N GLY A 112 -20.18 7.80 -13.57
CA GLY A 112 -21.23 8.13 -14.52
C GLY A 112 -21.67 6.83 -15.17
N SER A 113 -22.96 6.74 -15.44
CA SER A 113 -23.70 5.61 -16.00
C SER A 113 -22.94 4.80 -17.06
N PRO A 114 -23.28 3.50 -17.24
CA PRO A 114 -22.63 2.63 -18.22
C PRO A 114 -22.41 3.38 -19.53
N SER A 115 -21.14 3.48 -19.96
CA SER A 115 -20.79 4.16 -21.19
C SER A 115 -21.37 3.36 -22.34
N LYS A 116 -22.55 3.76 -22.83
CA LYS A 116 -23.09 3.26 -24.09
C LYS A 116 -22.09 3.56 -25.19
N ASP A 117 -21.91 2.59 -26.09
CA ASP A 117 -21.08 2.75 -27.25
C ASP A 117 -21.53 3.97 -28.06
N PHE A 118 -20.60 4.56 -28.82
CA PHE A 118 -20.89 5.76 -29.60
C PHE A 118 -22.10 5.54 -30.50
N GLU A 119 -22.25 4.34 -31.07
CA GLU A 119 -23.38 4.03 -31.94
C GLU A 119 -24.73 3.97 -31.23
N GLU A 120 -24.74 3.57 -29.97
CA GLU A 120 -25.93 3.46 -29.12
C GLU A 120 -26.27 4.75 -28.35
N SER A 121 -25.44 5.79 -28.49
CA SER A 121 -25.63 7.09 -27.84
C SER A 121 -26.66 7.94 -28.58
N SER A 122 -27.42 8.77 -27.86
CA SER A 122 -28.35 9.71 -28.50
C SER A 122 -27.61 10.74 -29.36
N THR A 123 -28.27 11.27 -30.39
CA THR A 123 -27.70 12.21 -31.37
C THR A 123 -27.09 13.45 -30.70
N VAL A 124 -27.68 13.91 -29.60
CA VAL A 124 -27.20 15.04 -28.79
C VAL A 124 -25.84 14.73 -28.15
N ILE A 125 -25.69 13.53 -27.59
CA ILE A 125 -24.44 13.09 -26.95
C ILE A 125 -23.36 12.83 -28.00
N LYS A 126 -23.70 12.23 -29.15
CA LYS A 126 -22.76 12.03 -30.27
C LYS A 126 -22.18 13.38 -30.74
N ARG A 127 -23.03 14.40 -30.92
CA ARG A 127 -22.62 15.74 -31.34
C ARG A 127 -21.68 16.40 -30.33
N ARG A 128 -21.93 16.24 -29.04
CA ARG A 128 -21.05 16.75 -27.98
C ARG A 128 -19.69 16.04 -27.95
N LYS A 129 -19.67 14.73 -28.18
CA LYS A 129 -18.42 13.94 -28.28
C LYS A 129 -17.58 14.34 -29.50
N THR A 130 -18.21 14.63 -30.64
CA THR A 130 -17.48 15.04 -31.87
C THR A 130 -17.11 16.52 -31.93
N GLU A 131 -17.71 17.36 -31.08
CA GLU A 131 -17.37 18.79 -31.00
C GLU A 131 -15.92 19.04 -30.56
N ILE A 132 -15.37 18.17 -29.70
CA ILE A 132 -13.98 18.24 -29.23
C ILE A 132 -13.02 18.06 -30.40
N LEU A 133 -13.24 17.05 -31.24
CA LEU A 133 -12.44 16.79 -32.44
C LEU A 133 -12.55 17.93 -33.46
N ARG A 134 -13.71 18.59 -33.56
CA ARG A 134 -13.90 19.77 -34.40
C ARG A 134 -13.10 20.98 -33.91
N LYS A 135 -12.99 21.17 -32.59
CA LYS A 135 -12.20 22.28 -32.01
C LYS A 135 -10.69 22.06 -32.14
N GLU A 136 -10.24 20.81 -32.03
CA GLU A 136 -8.82 20.45 -32.23
C GLU A 136 -8.38 20.65 -33.69
N ASN A 137 -9.25 20.34 -34.66
CA ASN A 137 -8.96 20.58 -36.08
C ASN A 137 -8.90 22.08 -36.44
N LEU A 138 -9.64 22.93 -35.72
CA LEU A 138 -9.55 24.38 -35.85
C LEU A 138 -8.23 24.95 -35.34
N LEU A 139 -7.62 24.36 -34.30
CA LEU A 139 -6.34 24.81 -33.74
C LEU A 139 -5.13 24.45 -34.62
N GLN A 140 -5.21 23.39 -35.42
CA GLN A 140 -4.13 23.05 -36.37
C GLN A 140 -4.04 23.99 -37.58
N ASN A 141 -5.10 24.76 -37.88
CA ASN A 141 -5.12 25.69 -39.01
C ASN A 141 -4.58 27.09 -38.69
N TYR A 142 -4.18 27.38 -37.44
CA TYR A 142 -3.64 28.70 -37.03
C TYR A 142 -2.11 28.77 -36.93
N HIS A 143 -1.38 27.73 -37.35
CA HIS A 143 0.07 27.81 -37.56
C HIS A 143 0.41 28.01 -39.04
N LEU A 144 0.18 29.22 -39.53
CA LEU A 144 0.96 29.77 -40.64
C LEU A 144 1.67 31.03 -40.12
N PRO A 145 3.01 31.11 -40.19
CA PRO A 145 3.72 32.32 -39.81
C PRO A 145 3.40 33.44 -40.82
N PRO A 146 3.33 34.71 -40.37
CA PRO A 146 3.17 35.84 -41.29
C PRO A 146 4.41 35.98 -42.18
N GLN A 147 4.17 36.34 -43.45
CA GLN A 147 5.19 36.65 -44.46
C GLN A 147 5.95 37.94 -44.12
#